data_AF-A0A938U733-F1
#
_entry.id   AF-A0A938U733-F1
#
_cell.length_a   1.000
_cell.length_b   1.000
_cell.length_c   1.000
_cell.angle_alpha   90.00
_cell.angle_beta   90.00
_cell.angle_gamma   90.00
#
_symmetry.space_group_name_H-M   'P 1'
#
loop_
_entity.id
_entity.type
_entity.pdbx_description
1 polymer ?
#
loop_
_entity_poly.entity_id
_entity_poly.type
_entity_poly.pdbx_seq_one_letter_code
_entity_poly.pdbx_strand_id
1 'polypeptide(L)'
;MPPKGLFNKVKNRLTRRRYVVSTIRKDEDRFETAVFEANFFYFPRSLKNPAITVETYTRDEAWDTHYHLTGRLTLEYPDRLFREYRESR
;
A
#
# COMPACT_ATOMS: atom_id res chain seq x y z
N MET A 1 -11.83 -1.03 -11.85
CA MET A 1 -11.63 -0.94 -10.39
C MET A 1 -10.56 -1.96 -10.00
N PRO A 2 -9.67 -1.67 -9.03
CA PRO A 2 -8.72 -2.68 -8.56
C PRO A 2 -9.48 -3.87 -7.95
N PRO A 3 -9.04 -5.12 -8.18
CA PRO A 3 -9.70 -6.30 -7.62
C PRO A 3 -9.65 -6.27 -6.09
N LYS A 4 -10.69 -6.82 -5.45
CA LYS A 4 -10.70 -7.03 -3.99
C LYS A 4 -9.70 -8.13 -3.66
N GLY A 5 -8.59 -7.79 -3.04
CA GLY A 5 -7.56 -8.72 -2.61
C GLY A 5 -6.67 -8.11 -1.54
N LEU A 6 -6.04 -8.97 -0.73
CA LEU A 6 -5.04 -8.57 0.28
C LEU A 6 -3.67 -8.23 -0.33
N PHE A 7 -3.58 -8.25 -1.67
CA PHE A 7 -2.37 -8.02 -2.43
C PHE A 7 -2.72 -7.39 -3.79
N ASN A 8 -2.27 -6.17 -4.02
CA ASN A 8 -2.50 -5.43 -5.25
C ASN A 8 -1.19 -4.97 -5.89
N LYS A 9 -1.04 -5.28 -7.18
CA LYS A 9 0.03 -4.77 -8.04
C LYS A 9 -0.42 -3.43 -8.61
N VAL A 10 0.31 -2.37 -8.29
CA VAL A 10 -0.04 -1.01 -8.72
C VAL A 10 1.04 -0.48 -9.65
N LYS A 11 0.63 0.03 -10.81
CA LYS A 11 1.48 0.85 -11.67
C LYS A 11 0.97 2.27 -11.60
N ASN A 12 1.77 3.17 -11.03
CA ASN A 12 1.43 4.58 -10.94
C ASN A 12 1.36 5.18 -12.35
N ARG A 13 0.29 5.92 -12.65
CA ARG A 13 0.07 6.45 -14.01
C ARG A 13 1.00 7.61 -14.34
N LEU A 14 1.33 8.45 -13.37
CA LEU A 14 2.14 9.66 -13.55
C LEU A 14 3.63 9.34 -13.67
N THR A 15 4.16 8.55 -12.74
CA THR A 15 5.60 8.26 -12.62
C THR A 15 6.01 6.95 -13.28
N ARG A 16 5.05 6.11 -13.68
CA ARG A 16 5.25 4.75 -14.22
C ARG A 16 5.96 3.78 -13.27
N ARG A 17 6.25 4.21 -12.03
CA ARG A 17 6.78 3.37 -10.96
C ARG A 17 5.77 2.30 -10.58
N ARG A 18 6.28 1.17 -10.09
CA ARG A 18 5.48 0.01 -9.71
C ARG A 18 5.57 -0.20 -8.22
N TYR A 19 4.45 -0.64 -7.65
CA TYR A 19 4.30 -0.86 -6.24
C TYR A 19 3.49 -2.11 -5.99
N VAL A 20 3.65 -2.65 -4.79
CA VAL A 20 2.87 -3.74 -4.24
C VAL A 20 2.23 -3.23 -2.96
N VAL A 21 0.91 -3.28 -2.89
CA VAL A 21 0.15 -3.01 -1.67
C VAL A 21 -0.27 -4.35 -1.09
N SER A 22 0.06 -4.62 0.17
CA SER A 22 -0.29 -5.87 0.83
C SER A 22 -0.86 -5.61 2.21
N THR A 23 -1.96 -6.29 2.53
CA THR A 23 -2.58 -6.24 3.86
C THR A 23 -2.48 -7.60 4.50
N ILE A 24 -1.93 -7.67 5.71
CA ILE A 24 -1.79 -8.90 6.48
C ILE A 24 -2.46 -8.74 7.84
N ARG A 25 -3.06 -9.82 8.34
CA ARG A 25 -3.51 -9.89 9.73
C ARG A 25 -2.31 -10.26 10.61
N LYS A 26 -1.99 -9.43 11.60
CA LYS A 26 -0.91 -9.67 12.57
C LYS A 26 -1.42 -10.48 13.75
N ASP A 27 -2.56 -10.07 14.30
CA ASP A 27 -3.18 -10.68 15.49
C ASP A 27 -4.70 -10.76 15.32
N GLU A 28 -5.44 -11.11 16.39
CA GLU A 28 -6.89 -11.26 16.35
C GLU A 28 -7.59 -10.00 15.83
N ASP A 29 -7.23 -8.82 16.35
CA ASP A 29 -7.84 -7.54 15.96
C ASP A 29 -6.80 -6.54 15.42
N ARG A 30 -5.75 -7.02 14.75
CA ARG A 30 -4.72 -6.13 14.18
C ARG A 30 -4.38 -6.50 12.76
N PHE A 31 -4.48 -5.51 11.87
CA PHE A 31 -4.17 -5.63 10.45
C PHE A 31 -3.13 -4.58 10.08
N GLU A 32 -2.19 -4.96 9.22
CA GLU A 32 -1.14 -4.10 8.72
C GLU A 32 -1.22 -4.04 7.21
N THR A 33 -1.39 -2.83 6.67
CA THR A 33 -1.30 -2.56 5.24
C THR A 33 0.05 -1.92 4.93
N ALA A 34 0.87 -2.60 4.15
CA ALA A 34 2.19 -2.16 3.73
C ALA A 34 2.25 -1.90 2.22
N VAL A 35 2.99 -0.85 1.83
CA VAL A 35 3.27 -0.52 0.43
C VAL A 35 4.76 -0.70 0.17
N PHE A 36 5.10 -1.48 -0.84
CA PHE A 36 6.48 -1.72 -1.26
C PHE A 36 6.72 -1.17 -2.65
N GLU A 37 7.83 -0.46 -2.85
CA GLU A 37 8.30 -0.16 -4.20
C GLU A 37 8.79 -1.45 -4.86
N ALA A 38 8.37 -1.67 -6.10
CA ALA A 38 8.61 -2.89 -6.82
C ALA A 38 9.34 -2.66 -8.14
N ASN A 39 10.04 -3.69 -8.61
CA ASN A 39 10.69 -3.69 -9.92
C ASN A 39 9.67 -3.92 -11.05
N PHE A 40 10.17 -4.07 -12.29
CA PHE A 40 9.34 -4.27 -13.48
C PHE A 40 8.39 -5.49 -13.38
N PHE A 41 8.81 -6.55 -12.68
CA PHE A 41 8.06 -7.79 -12.48
C PHE A 41 7.17 -7.78 -11.23
N TYR A 42 7.07 -6.63 -10.54
CA TYR A 42 6.37 -6.48 -9.26
C TYR A 42 6.99 -7.28 -8.11
N PHE A 43 8.30 -7.53 -8.14
CA PHE A 43 9.01 -7.98 -6.95
C PHE A 43 9.39 -6.76 -6.10
N PRO A 44 9.04 -6.75 -4.80
CA PRO A 44 9.47 -5.71 -3.86
C PRO A 44 10.99 -5.55 -3.86
N ARG A 45 11.48 -4.31 -3.88
CA ARG A 45 12.92 -4.01 -3.77
C ARG A 45 13.49 -4.39 -2.41
N SER A 46 12.68 -4.28 -1.37
CA SER A 46 12.98 -4.72 -0.01
C SER A 46 11.69 -5.14 0.66
N LEU A 47 11.67 -6.32 1.29
CA LEU A 47 10.56 -6.76 2.15
C LEU A 47 10.66 -6.19 3.58
N LYS A 48 11.83 -5.69 3.97
CA LYS A 48 12.09 -5.16 5.32
C LYS A 48 11.79 -3.66 5.44
N ASN A 49 11.82 -2.95 4.32
CA ASN A 49 11.69 -1.49 4.28
C ASN A 49 10.50 -1.09 3.40
N PRO A 50 9.25 -1.23 3.90
CA PRO A 50 8.08 -0.70 3.21
C PRO A 50 8.15 0.83 3.09
N ALA A 51 7.59 1.37 2.01
CA ALA A 51 7.48 2.81 1.78
C ALA A 51 6.41 3.44 2.69
N ILE A 52 5.31 2.71 2.93
CA ILE A 52 4.24 3.05 3.88
C ILE A 52 3.89 1.79 4.67
N THR A 53 3.60 1.97 5.95
CA THR A 53 2.92 0.97 6.79
C THR A 53 1.79 1.67 7.54
N VAL A 54 0.58 1.13 7.45
CA VAL A 54 -0.61 1.60 8.18
C VAL A 54 -1.18 0.43 8.96
N GLU A 55 -1.39 0.63 10.26
CA GLU A 55 -2.04 -0.35 11.13
C GLU A 55 -3.51 0.04 11.33
N THR A 56 -4.39 -0.97 11.31
CA THR A 56 -5.83 -0.82 11.56
C THR A 56 -6.30 -1.95 12.48
N TYR A 57 -7.41 -1.72 13.18
CA TYR A 57 -7.87 -2.64 14.22
C TYR A 57 -9.13 -3.40 13.84
N THR A 58 -9.83 -2.95 12.79
CA THR A 58 -10.92 -3.71 12.21
C THR A 58 -10.57 -4.21 10.82
N ARG A 59 -11.20 -5.31 10.43
CA ARG A 59 -11.08 -5.86 9.08
C ARG A 59 -11.54 -4.83 8.04
N ASP A 60 -12.64 -4.13 8.31
CA ASP A 60 -13.24 -3.20 7.36
C ASP A 60 -12.36 -1.96 7.15
N GLU A 61 -11.78 -1.39 8.21
CA GLU A 61 -10.76 -0.33 8.09
C GLU A 61 -9.53 -0.80 7.30
N ALA A 62 -9.10 -2.05 7.49
CA ALA A 62 -7.97 -2.62 6.75
C ALA A 62 -8.27 -2.67 5.24
N TRP A 63 -9.50 -3.05 4.88
CA TRP A 63 -9.98 -3.08 3.49
C TRP A 63 -10.06 -1.68 2.90
N ASP A 64 -10.65 -0.74 3.61
CA ASP A 64 -10.79 0.64 3.15
C ASP A 64 -9.43 1.28 2.96
N THR A 65 -8.52 1.06 3.91
CA THR A 65 -7.12 1.52 3.83
C THR A 65 -6.42 0.93 2.62
N HIS A 66 -6.54 -0.38 2.39
CA HIS A 66 -5.94 -1.05 1.23
C HIS A 66 -6.47 -0.48 -0.09
N TYR A 67 -7.78 -0.34 -0.20
CA TYR A 67 -8.45 0.16 -1.39
C TYR A 67 -8.06 1.61 -1.67
N HIS A 68 -8.08 2.45 -0.63
CA HIS A 68 -7.73 3.86 -0.70
C HIS A 68 -6.27 4.05 -1.12
N LEU A 69 -5.33 3.35 -0.47
CA LEU A 69 -3.91 3.40 -0.83
C LEU A 69 -3.67 2.94 -2.27
N THR A 70 -4.31 1.85 -2.70
CA THR A 70 -4.22 1.36 -4.08
C THR A 70 -4.68 2.41 -5.10
N GLY A 71 -5.81 3.07 -4.82
CA GLY A 71 -6.37 4.11 -5.67
C GLY A 71 -5.47 5.35 -5.75
N ARG A 72 -5.07 5.89 -4.59
CA ARG A 72 -4.20 7.06 -4.51
C ARG A 72 -2.85 6.79 -5.15
N LEU A 73 -2.23 5.65 -4.87
CA LEU A 73 -0.95 5.27 -5.45
C LEU A 73 -1.01 5.03 -6.97
N THR A 74 -2.20 4.83 -7.53
CA THR A 74 -2.39 4.76 -8.98
C THR A 74 -2.40 6.14 -9.63
N LEU A 75 -2.99 7.14 -8.96
CA LEU A 75 -3.37 8.43 -9.55
C LEU A 75 -2.51 9.61 -9.09
N GLU A 76 -1.95 9.56 -7.89
CA GLU A 76 -1.22 10.67 -7.27
C GLU A 76 0.30 10.52 -7.38
N TYR A 77 1.04 11.59 -7.10
CA TYR A 77 2.50 11.51 -6.99
C TYR A 77 2.90 10.72 -5.73
N PRO A 78 3.59 9.57 -5.86
CA PRO A 78 3.90 8.71 -4.72
C PRO A 78 4.69 9.41 -3.62
N ASP A 79 5.64 10.29 -3.97
CA ASP A 79 6.48 10.97 -2.97
C ASP A 79 5.65 11.90 -2.07
N ARG A 80 4.58 12.51 -2.59
CA ARG A 80 3.63 13.30 -1.80
C ARG A 80 2.84 12.40 -0.85
N LEU A 81 2.28 11.30 -1.37
CA LEU A 81 1.54 10.32 -0.58
C LEU A 81 2.40 9.78 0.57
N PHE A 82 3.65 9.40 0.27
CA PHE A 82 4.59 8.86 1.27
C PHE A 82 4.92 9.87 2.35
N ARG A 83 5.04 11.15 1.99
CA ARG A 83 5.26 12.23 2.95
C ARG A 83 4.06 12.42 3.88
N GLU A 84 2.85 12.48 3.34
CA GLU A 84 1.61 12.63 4.13
C GLU A 84 1.47 11.52 5.19
N TYR A 85 1.76 10.27 4.83
CA TYR A 85 1.70 9.13 5.77
C TYR A 85 2.87 9.08 6.77
N ARG A 86 3.99 9.76 6.49
CA ARG A 86 5.09 9.90 7.45
C ARG A 86 4.84 11.02 8.46
N GLU A 87 4.20 12.10 8.03
CA GLU A 87 3.88 13.25 8.88
C GLU A 87 2.64 13.01 9.76
N SER A 88 1.74 12.11 9.35
CA SER A 88 0.55 11.72 10.12
C SER A 88 0.80 10.67 11.22
N ARG A 89 2.07 10.37 11.52
CA ARG A 89 2.50 9.29 12.43
C ARG A 89 3.26 9.88 13.61
#